data_AF-A0A7J4RB16-F1
#
_entry.id   AF-A0A7J4RB16-F1
#
_cell.length_a   1.000
_cell.length_b   1.000
_cell.length_c   1.000
_cell.angle_alpha   90.00
_cell.angle_beta   90.00
_cell.angle_gamma   90.00
#
_symmetry.space_group_name_H-M   'P 1'
#
loop_
_entity.id
_entity.type
_entity.pdbx_description
1 polymer ?
#
loop_
_entity_poly.entity_id
_entity_poly.type
_entity_poly.pdbx_seq_one_letter_code
_entity_poly.pdbx_strand_id
1 'polypeptide(L)'
;MRIYRSKRGDWILTVIVAIIISSIIGIISFILLRDFYESSGYESMLELCRMSTAYLVAGTKPKIGDSPVAFHCPFTTFIISDDKIERLIEFDGKIKSLKRPLEGSAAEDREEINQEIAKAAVDCWYMFHAGELDIFGNLEGDNRCIPCAEIRFTDDYTGGDLSNLGSFMASEGSGYNGMTYLQYLTKGQRLDKGVEQTFARSVNQLGNLINPAKGKEFRVVFLYAKDSMLKDLLIEGGGAAATCAIVFGAAGAKIGAVAAPFTGPLASLASAGVGALLGGGGCLVVAVIDVVSEEEEPRVMAVAIVPAYYDIKAEKGENVLVTVDEICDRFY
;
A
#
# COMPACT_ATOMS: atom_id res chain seq x y z
N MET A 1 54.12 13.24 61.96
CA MET A 1 53.10 14.11 61.32
C MET A 1 52.22 13.22 60.43
N ARG A 2 51.01 12.86 60.86
CA ARG A 2 50.07 12.08 60.01
C ARG A 2 49.22 13.08 59.24
N ILE A 3 49.40 13.12 57.92
CA ILE A 3 48.61 13.96 57.02
C ILE A 3 47.23 13.30 56.90
N TYR A 4 46.23 13.90 57.55
CA TYR A 4 44.82 13.53 57.37
C TYR A 4 44.37 14.05 55.99
N ARG A 5 44.47 13.21 54.96
CA ARG A 5 43.85 13.49 53.65
C ARG A 5 42.33 13.44 53.84
N SER A 6 41.68 14.58 53.71
CA SER A 6 40.23 14.76 53.86
C SER A 6 39.47 13.93 52.81
N LYS A 7 38.77 12.88 53.25
CA LYS A 7 37.86 12.04 52.44
C LYS A 7 36.58 12.76 51.96
N ARG A 8 36.41 14.06 52.23
CA ARG A 8 35.18 14.80 51.87
C ARG A 8 35.06 15.10 50.37
N GLY A 9 36.15 15.09 49.61
CA GLY A 9 36.13 15.36 48.17
C GLY A 9 35.47 14.24 47.34
N ASP A 10 35.68 12.99 47.72
CA ASP A 10 35.26 11.83 46.91
C ASP A 10 33.73 11.67 46.87
N TRP A 11 33.03 12.02 47.95
CA TRP A 11 31.57 11.89 48.04
C TRP A 11 30.85 12.90 47.14
N ILE A 12 31.33 14.15 47.09
CA ILE A 12 30.75 15.19 46.22
C ILE A 12 30.89 14.79 44.75
N LEU A 13 32.06 14.26 44.36
CA LEU A 13 32.29 13.79 43.00
C LEU A 13 31.34 12.64 42.64
N THR A 14 31.13 11.70 43.57
CA THR A 14 30.25 10.54 43.36
C THR A 14 28.79 10.98 43.14
N VAL A 15 28.32 11.95 43.94
CA VAL A 15 26.96 12.50 43.81
C VAL A 15 26.77 13.21 42.47
N ILE A 16 27.74 14.03 42.04
CA ILE A 16 27.67 14.73 40.76
C ILE A 16 27.59 13.74 39.59
N VAL A 17 28.44 12.70 39.61
CA VAL A 17 28.43 11.66 38.57
C VAL A 17 27.10 10.90 38.55
N ALA A 18 26.53 10.56 39.71
CA ALA A 18 25.24 9.88 39.79
C ALA A 18 24.09 10.72 39.23
N ILE A 19 24.07 12.03 39.51
CA ILE A 19 23.08 12.96 38.96
C ILE A 19 23.19 13.05 37.44
N ILE A 20 24.42 13.15 36.91
CA ILE A 20 24.65 13.23 35.46
C ILE A 20 24.17 11.94 34.78
N ILE A 21 24.55 10.77 35.31
CA ILE A 21 24.12 9.47 34.76
C ILE A 21 22.60 9.33 34.82
N SER A 22 21.97 9.66 35.95
CA SER A 22 20.51 9.60 36.10
C SER A 22 19.79 10.55 35.13
N SER A 23 20.38 11.72 34.87
CA SER A 23 19.81 12.69 33.92
C SER A 23 19.90 12.17 32.48
N ILE A 24 21.04 11.57 32.10
CA ILE A 24 21.22 10.96 30.78
C ILE A 24 20.22 9.81 30.56
N ILE A 25 20.07 8.92 31.54
CA ILE A 25 19.10 7.80 31.47
C ILE A 25 17.66 8.33 31.38
N GLY A 26 17.34 9.39 32.11
CA GLY A 26 16.02 10.05 32.04
C GLY A 26 15.72 10.62 30.66
N ILE A 27 16.69 11.29 30.04
CA ILE A 27 16.56 11.85 28.68
C ILE A 27 16.40 10.72 27.65
N ILE A 28 17.22 9.67 27.72
CA ILE A 28 17.13 8.53 26.79
C ILE A 28 15.77 7.84 26.94
N SER A 29 15.33 7.56 28.17
CA SER A 29 14.02 6.96 28.43
C SER A 29 12.87 7.81 27.90
N PHE A 30 12.96 9.14 28.05
CA PHE A 30 11.95 10.06 27.53
C PHE A 30 11.89 10.06 26.00
N ILE A 31 13.04 10.05 25.32
CA ILE A 31 13.10 9.95 23.85
C ILE A 31 12.47 8.64 23.38
N LEU A 32 12.87 7.51 23.97
CA LEU A 32 12.31 6.19 23.62
C LEU A 32 10.81 6.12 23.87
N LEU A 33 10.31 6.70 24.97
CA LEU A 33 8.90 6.69 25.31
C LEU A 33 8.07 7.59 24.36
N ARG A 34 8.63 8.72 23.92
CA ARG A 34 8.03 9.57 22.89
C ARG A 34 7.91 8.82 21.57
N ASP A 35 8.99 8.21 21.11
CA ASP A 35 9.02 7.50 19.82
C ASP A 35 8.07 6.27 19.86
N PHE A 36 7.99 5.58 21.00
CA PHE A 36 7.00 4.52 21.23
C PHE A 36 5.55 5.02 21.20
N TYR A 37 5.27 6.18 21.82
CA TYR A 37 3.93 6.77 21.80
C TYR A 37 3.51 7.22 20.40
N GLU A 38 4.46 7.73 19.61
CA GLU A 38 4.19 8.13 18.23
C GLU A 38 3.91 6.94 17.32
N SER A 39 4.67 5.84 17.47
CA SER A 39 4.48 4.59 16.72
C SER A 39 3.17 3.89 17.07
N SER A 40 2.82 3.79 18.36
CA SER A 40 1.60 3.10 18.80
C SER A 40 0.30 3.78 18.36
N GLY A 41 0.34 5.09 18.10
CA GLY A 41 -0.81 5.84 17.59
C GLY A 41 -1.27 5.41 16.20
N TYR A 42 -0.37 5.04 15.29
CA TYR A 42 -0.74 4.63 13.94
C TYR A 42 -1.30 3.21 13.90
N GLU A 43 -0.65 2.26 14.57
CA GLU A 43 -1.12 0.86 14.64
C GLU A 43 -2.52 0.77 15.27
N SER A 44 -2.78 1.55 16.33
CA SER A 44 -4.11 1.60 16.93
C SER A 44 -5.20 2.12 15.98
N MET A 45 -4.90 3.10 15.12
CA MET A 45 -5.85 3.58 14.09
C MET A 45 -6.11 2.53 13.01
N LEU A 46 -5.06 1.81 12.60
CA LEU A 46 -5.17 0.71 11.62
C LEU A 46 -6.03 -0.43 12.17
N GLU A 47 -5.84 -0.82 13.44
CA GLU A 47 -6.70 -1.79 14.14
C GLU A 47 -8.14 -1.31 14.27
N LEU A 48 -8.35 -0.03 14.59
CA LEU A 48 -9.70 0.54 14.68
C LEU A 48 -10.42 0.49 13.33
N CYS A 49 -9.74 0.83 12.23
CA CYS A 49 -10.27 0.68 10.88
C CYS A 49 -10.58 -0.79 10.58
N ARG A 50 -9.63 -1.71 10.84
CA ARG A 50 -9.86 -3.15 10.64
C ARG A 50 -11.05 -3.65 11.46
N MET A 51 -11.22 -3.24 12.71
CA MET A 51 -12.40 -3.59 13.50
C MET A 51 -13.69 -2.97 12.93
N SER A 52 -13.62 -1.74 12.41
CA SER A 52 -14.75 -1.09 11.74
C SER A 52 -15.17 -1.88 10.49
N THR A 53 -14.24 -2.30 9.65
CA THR A 53 -14.54 -3.11 8.46
C THR A 53 -15.14 -4.46 8.86
N ALA A 54 -14.64 -5.10 9.93
CA ALA A 54 -15.24 -6.31 10.49
C ALA A 54 -16.66 -6.09 11.02
N TYR A 55 -16.91 -4.96 11.69
CA TYR A 55 -18.23 -4.63 12.22
C TYR A 55 -19.26 -4.45 11.08
N LEU A 56 -18.86 -3.88 9.94
CA LEU A 56 -19.71 -3.80 8.76
C LEU A 56 -20.12 -5.18 8.23
N VAL A 57 -19.23 -6.16 8.35
CA VAL A 57 -19.52 -7.56 7.95
C VAL A 57 -20.46 -8.22 8.94
N ALA A 58 -20.17 -8.08 10.24
CA ALA A 58 -20.84 -8.82 11.31
C ALA A 58 -22.17 -8.17 11.74
N GLY A 59 -22.29 -6.85 11.59
CA GLY A 59 -23.33 -6.02 12.19
C GLY A 59 -24.32 -5.53 11.16
N THR A 60 -25.49 -6.18 11.13
CA THR A 60 -26.75 -5.69 10.56
C THR A 60 -26.74 -5.37 9.07
N LYS A 61 -27.55 -6.10 8.29
CA LYS A 61 -28.01 -5.62 6.97
C LYS A 61 -28.42 -4.16 7.18
N PRO A 62 -27.76 -3.16 6.55
CA PRO A 62 -28.23 -1.79 6.64
C PRO A 62 -29.71 -1.83 6.29
N LYS A 63 -30.57 -1.32 7.17
CA LYS A 63 -31.99 -1.28 6.81
C LYS A 63 -32.08 -0.39 5.58
N ILE A 64 -32.92 -0.77 4.63
CA ILE A 64 -33.17 0.06 3.43
C ILE A 64 -33.46 1.49 3.92
N GLY A 65 -32.56 2.43 3.63
CA GLY A 65 -32.63 3.82 4.09
C GLY A 65 -31.57 4.27 5.12
N ASP A 66 -30.79 3.36 5.70
CA ASP A 66 -29.61 3.74 6.48
C ASP A 66 -28.54 4.28 5.54
N SER A 67 -27.94 5.43 5.88
CA SER A 67 -26.82 5.98 5.10
C SER A 67 -25.68 4.96 5.07
N PRO A 68 -24.95 4.83 3.94
CA PRO A 68 -23.80 3.94 3.87
C PRO A 68 -22.87 4.29 5.04
N VAL A 69 -22.54 3.28 5.84
CA VAL A 69 -21.67 3.50 6.99
C VAL A 69 -20.33 3.98 6.44
N ALA A 70 -19.99 5.23 6.74
CA ALA A 70 -18.73 5.81 6.29
C ALA A 70 -17.58 4.98 6.87
N PHE A 71 -16.68 4.53 6.00
CA PHE A 71 -15.44 3.88 6.45
C PHE A 71 -14.60 4.92 7.17
N HIS A 72 -14.52 4.82 8.49
CA HIS A 72 -13.60 5.63 9.30
C HIS A 72 -12.21 4.98 9.30
N CYS A 73 -11.62 4.90 8.12
CA CYS A 73 -10.27 4.39 7.94
C CYS A 73 -9.29 5.55 7.73
N PRO A 74 -8.10 5.50 8.35
CA PRO A 74 -7.12 6.55 8.17
C PRO A 74 -6.66 6.58 6.71
N PHE A 75 -6.69 7.78 6.10
CA PHE A 75 -6.09 7.98 4.80
C PHE A 75 -4.66 8.49 4.99
N THR A 76 -3.69 7.82 4.38
CA THR A 76 -2.28 8.18 4.53
C THR A 76 -1.75 8.81 3.26
N THR A 77 -1.23 10.03 3.35
CA THR A 77 -0.49 10.67 2.25
C THR A 77 1.00 10.67 2.56
N PHE A 78 1.80 10.07 1.69
CA PHE A 78 3.26 10.14 1.71
C PHE A 78 3.70 11.26 0.79
N ILE A 79 4.48 12.21 1.29
CA ILE A 79 5.10 13.28 0.52
C ILE A 79 6.61 13.02 0.56
N ILE A 80 7.18 12.71 -0.59
CA ILE A 80 8.57 12.29 -0.75
C ILE A 80 9.33 13.43 -1.43
N SER A 81 10.38 13.92 -0.78
CA SER A 81 11.36 14.87 -1.34
C SER A 81 12.77 14.30 -1.22
N ASP A 82 13.75 15.00 -1.78
CA ASP A 82 15.16 14.54 -1.73
C ASP A 82 15.72 14.47 -0.30
N ASP A 83 15.15 15.23 0.63
CA ASP A 83 15.66 15.38 2.00
C ASP A 83 14.82 14.67 3.07
N LYS A 84 13.62 14.17 2.74
CA LYS A 84 12.70 13.59 3.74
C LYS A 84 11.54 12.83 3.11
N ILE A 85 10.93 12.00 3.96
CA ILE A 85 9.59 11.45 3.78
C ILE A 85 8.68 12.09 4.83
N GLU A 86 7.64 12.79 4.39
CA GLU A 86 6.57 13.31 5.25
C GLU A 86 5.32 12.46 5.09
N ARG A 87 4.89 11.81 6.18
CA ARG A 87 3.66 11.03 6.24
C ARG A 87 2.57 11.87 6.91
N LEU A 88 1.52 12.19 6.17
CA LEU A 88 0.30 12.83 6.66
C LEU A 88 -0.76 11.75 6.88
N ILE A 89 -1.24 11.61 8.10
CA ILE A 89 -2.31 10.67 8.44
C ILE A 89 -3.56 11.49 8.73
N GLU A 90 -4.57 11.36 7.88
CA GLU A 90 -5.88 11.98 8.05
C GLU A 90 -6.84 10.98 8.71
N PHE A 91 -7.40 11.36 9.85
CA PHE A 91 -8.40 10.57 10.56
C PHE A 91 -9.40 11.50 11.25
N ASP A 92 -10.69 11.34 10.94
CA ASP A 92 -11.78 12.16 11.52
C ASP A 92 -11.54 13.68 11.35
N GLY A 93 -11.09 14.08 10.15
CA GLY A 93 -10.76 15.48 9.82
C GLY A 93 -9.52 16.05 10.52
N LYS A 94 -8.78 15.23 11.29
CA LYS A 94 -7.53 15.62 11.93
C LYS A 94 -6.35 15.08 11.14
N ILE A 95 -5.38 15.96 10.85
CA ILE A 95 -4.16 15.61 10.13
C ILE A 95 -3.00 15.54 11.11
N LYS A 96 -2.32 14.40 11.18
CA LYS A 96 -1.05 14.22 11.89
C LYS A 96 0.08 14.14 10.87
N SER A 97 1.06 15.04 10.95
CA SER A 97 2.28 14.99 10.13
C SER A 97 3.40 14.30 10.91
N LEU A 98 4.04 13.33 10.27
CA LEU A 98 5.24 12.66 10.74
C LEU A 98 6.33 12.89 9.70
N LYS A 99 7.43 13.52 10.11
CA LYS A 99 8.56 13.83 9.21
C LYS A 99 9.73 12.94 9.56
N ARG A 100 10.28 12.28 8.55
CA ARG A 100 11.51 11.51 8.69
C ARG A 100 12.55 12.04 7.69
N PRO A 101 13.70 12.53 8.17
CA PRO A 101 14.75 13.00 7.28
C PRO A 101 15.37 11.81 6.53
N LEU A 102 15.71 12.03 5.27
CA LEU A 102 16.54 11.16 4.46
C LEU A 102 17.97 11.69 4.56
N GLU A 103 18.78 11.04 5.39
CA GLU A 103 20.19 11.41 5.61
C GLU A 103 21.16 10.36 5.02
N GLY A 104 20.61 9.36 4.33
CA GLY A 104 21.35 8.23 3.81
C GLY A 104 22.05 8.52 2.48
N SER A 105 22.66 7.47 1.94
CA SER A 105 22.99 7.42 0.53
C SER A 105 21.72 7.26 -0.31
N ALA A 106 21.74 7.68 -1.57
CA ALA A 106 20.61 7.52 -2.49
C ALA A 106 20.09 6.06 -2.59
N ALA A 107 20.94 5.06 -2.31
CA ALA A 107 20.52 3.67 -2.26
C ALA A 107 19.69 3.34 -1.01
N GLU A 108 20.10 3.86 0.15
CA GLU A 108 19.40 3.70 1.44
C GLU A 108 18.08 4.48 1.44
N ASP A 109 18.08 5.71 0.93
CA ASP A 109 16.86 6.53 0.83
C ASP A 109 15.83 5.86 -0.08
N ARG A 110 16.26 5.27 -1.20
CA ARG A 110 15.38 4.50 -2.10
C ARG A 110 14.83 3.24 -1.43
N GLU A 111 15.65 2.54 -0.65
CA GLU A 111 15.20 1.38 0.12
C GLU A 111 14.11 1.77 1.11
N GLU A 112 14.30 2.89 1.80
CA GLU A 112 13.32 3.44 2.73
C GLU A 112 12.01 3.85 2.04
N ILE A 113 12.09 4.51 0.88
CA ILE A 113 10.91 4.83 0.07
C ILE A 113 10.17 3.57 -0.36
N ASN A 114 10.88 2.54 -0.85
CA ASN A 114 10.26 1.26 -1.20
C ASN A 114 9.58 0.60 -0.01
N GLN A 115 10.20 0.68 1.18
CA GLN A 115 9.65 0.16 2.42
C GLN A 115 8.32 0.84 2.77
N GLU A 116 8.26 2.16 2.69
CA GLU A 116 7.06 2.95 2.98
C GLU A 116 5.92 2.64 1.99
N ILE A 117 6.22 2.51 0.70
CA ILE A 117 5.24 2.14 -0.34
C ILE A 117 4.74 0.70 -0.15
N ALA A 118 5.64 -0.25 0.08
CA ALA A 118 5.30 -1.65 0.31
C ALA A 118 4.45 -1.82 1.58
N LYS A 119 4.79 -1.07 2.65
CA LYS A 119 4.00 -1.01 3.88
C LYS A 119 2.61 -0.44 3.64
N ALA A 120 2.46 0.62 2.85
CA ALA A 120 1.15 1.17 2.51
C ALA A 120 0.25 0.14 1.80
N ALA A 121 0.80 -0.68 0.91
CA ALA A 121 0.07 -1.78 0.26
C ALA A 121 -0.37 -2.87 1.26
N VAL A 122 0.52 -3.26 2.18
CA VAL A 122 0.19 -4.24 3.23
C VAL A 122 -0.83 -3.69 4.23
N ASP A 123 -0.67 -2.45 4.68
CA ASP A 123 -1.60 -1.77 5.58
C ASP A 123 -2.99 -1.69 4.94
N CYS A 124 -3.06 -1.36 3.64
CA CYS A 124 -4.30 -1.40 2.86
C CYS A 124 -4.95 -2.79 2.88
N TRP A 125 -4.19 -3.85 2.57
CA TRP A 125 -4.69 -5.22 2.63
C TRP A 125 -5.16 -5.61 4.03
N TYR A 126 -4.41 -5.21 5.06
CA TYR A 126 -4.68 -5.49 6.45
C TYR A 126 -5.99 -4.86 6.95
N MET A 127 -6.26 -3.60 6.57
CA MET A 127 -7.52 -2.91 6.91
C MET A 127 -8.75 -3.68 6.43
N PHE A 128 -8.61 -4.44 5.33
CA PHE A 128 -9.66 -5.30 4.78
C PHE A 128 -9.45 -6.78 5.16
N HIS A 129 -8.95 -7.02 6.37
CA HIS A 129 -8.77 -8.36 6.96
C HIS A 129 -7.93 -9.31 6.12
N ALA A 130 -6.98 -8.77 5.35
CA ALA A 130 -6.18 -9.57 4.42
C ALA A 130 -7.06 -10.46 3.51
N GLY A 131 -8.25 -9.97 3.13
CA GLY A 131 -9.21 -10.71 2.31
C GLY A 131 -9.82 -11.96 2.97
N GLU A 132 -9.73 -12.12 4.29
CA GLU A 132 -10.33 -13.26 5.00
C GLU A 132 -11.86 -13.12 5.17
N LEU A 133 -12.36 -11.89 5.18
CA LEU A 133 -13.79 -11.60 5.38
C LEU A 133 -14.43 -11.15 4.06
N ASP A 134 -15.69 -11.56 3.84
CA ASP A 134 -16.53 -11.00 2.78
C ASP A 134 -17.13 -9.68 3.25
N ILE A 135 -16.34 -8.61 3.17
CA ILE A 135 -16.71 -7.32 3.74
C ILE A 135 -17.94 -6.70 3.06
N PHE A 136 -18.26 -7.16 1.85
CA PHE A 136 -19.34 -6.62 1.03
C PHE A 136 -20.42 -7.65 0.69
N GLY A 137 -20.40 -8.83 1.33
CA GLY A 137 -21.13 -10.03 0.90
C GLY A 137 -22.61 -9.86 0.56
N ASN A 138 -23.34 -9.00 1.28
CA ASN A 138 -24.79 -8.79 1.09
C ASN A 138 -25.17 -7.44 0.48
N LEU A 139 -24.20 -6.60 0.09
CA LEU A 139 -24.50 -5.35 -0.59
C LEU A 139 -24.78 -5.66 -2.07
N GLU A 140 -25.98 -5.29 -2.55
CA GLU A 140 -26.40 -5.49 -3.95
C GLU A 140 -25.59 -4.59 -4.88
N GLY A 141 -24.90 -5.16 -5.87
CA GLY A 141 -24.26 -4.41 -6.98
C GLY A 141 -22.73 -4.29 -6.95
N ASP A 142 -22.06 -4.74 -5.90
CA ASP A 142 -21.03 -3.84 -5.39
C ASP A 142 -19.59 -4.29 -5.62
N ASN A 143 -19.12 -3.97 -6.82
CA ASN A 143 -17.71 -3.66 -7.02
C ASN A 143 -17.32 -2.48 -6.10
N ARG A 144 -16.11 -2.52 -5.52
CA ARG A 144 -15.63 -1.49 -4.60
C ARG A 144 -14.18 -1.13 -4.87
N CYS A 145 -13.91 0.16 -4.87
CA CYS A 145 -12.59 0.74 -5.05
C CYS A 145 -12.40 1.73 -3.91
N ILE A 146 -11.49 1.40 -2.99
CA ILE A 146 -11.29 2.17 -1.76
C ILE A 146 -9.84 2.62 -1.71
N PRO A 147 -9.57 3.93 -1.85
CA PRO A 147 -8.21 4.46 -1.72
C PRO A 147 -7.76 4.42 -0.25
N CYS A 148 -6.64 3.75 -0.01
CA CYS A 148 -6.03 3.57 1.31
C CYS A 148 -4.93 4.60 1.59
N ALA A 149 -4.16 4.93 0.55
CA ALA A 149 -3.05 5.86 0.66
C ALA A 149 -2.78 6.60 -0.65
N GLU A 150 -2.11 7.74 -0.54
CA GLU A 150 -1.57 8.54 -1.64
C GLU A 150 -0.06 8.68 -1.48
N ILE A 151 0.69 8.58 -2.57
CA ILE A 151 2.14 8.72 -2.61
C ILE A 151 2.44 9.85 -3.58
N ARG A 152 3.00 10.94 -3.07
CA ARG A 152 3.31 12.17 -3.79
C ARG A 152 4.81 12.39 -3.80
N PHE A 153 5.39 12.53 -4.98
CA PHE A 153 6.77 12.97 -5.18
C PHE A 153 6.78 14.48 -5.41
N THR A 154 7.57 15.18 -4.63
CA THR A 154 7.76 16.63 -4.78
C THR A 154 8.52 16.97 -6.06
N ASP A 155 8.47 18.24 -6.46
CA ASP A 155 9.13 18.75 -7.66
C ASP A 155 10.66 18.65 -7.60
N ASP A 156 11.20 18.72 -6.40
CA ASP A 156 12.62 18.63 -6.10
C ASP A 156 13.13 17.20 -5.93
N TYR A 157 12.26 16.19 -5.92
CA TYR A 157 12.70 14.80 -5.82
C TYR A 157 13.46 14.35 -7.09
N THR A 158 14.74 14.09 -6.93
CA THR A 158 15.68 13.54 -7.91
C THR A 158 16.08 12.09 -7.62
N GLY A 159 15.68 11.55 -6.45
CA GLY A 159 16.11 10.29 -5.80
C GLY A 159 15.96 8.95 -6.54
N GLY A 160 15.82 8.94 -7.86
CA GLY A 160 15.92 7.73 -8.68
C GLY A 160 14.60 6.99 -8.89
N ASP A 161 14.66 5.97 -9.75
CA ASP A 161 13.52 5.13 -10.10
C ASP A 161 13.14 4.19 -8.94
N LEU A 162 11.87 3.78 -8.90
CA LEU A 162 11.41 2.72 -8.00
C LEU A 162 11.62 1.34 -8.65
N SER A 163 12.65 1.20 -9.48
CA SER A 163 12.85 0.04 -10.36
C SER A 163 13.14 -1.25 -9.61
N ASN A 164 13.25 -1.22 -8.29
CA ASN A 164 13.48 -2.37 -7.42
C ASN A 164 12.32 -2.61 -6.44
N LEU A 165 11.23 -1.85 -6.48
CA LEU A 165 10.09 -2.02 -5.56
C LEU A 165 9.54 -3.46 -5.58
N GLY A 166 9.43 -4.08 -6.76
CA GLY A 166 8.95 -5.45 -6.89
C GLY A 166 9.88 -6.48 -6.28
N SER A 167 11.18 -6.29 -6.52
CA SER A 167 12.22 -7.13 -5.93
C SER A 167 12.26 -6.96 -4.41
N PHE A 168 12.15 -5.73 -3.92
CA PHE A 168 12.08 -5.38 -2.51
C PHE A 168 10.88 -6.07 -1.84
N MET A 169 9.68 -5.97 -2.41
CA MET A 169 8.49 -6.62 -1.85
C MET A 169 8.62 -8.15 -1.79
N ALA A 170 9.37 -8.75 -2.70
CA ALA A 170 9.59 -10.19 -2.75
C ALA A 170 10.65 -10.68 -1.74
N SER A 171 11.67 -9.87 -1.43
CA SER A 171 12.77 -10.25 -0.52
C SER A 171 12.61 -9.77 0.91
N GLU A 172 12.05 -8.57 1.11
CA GLU A 172 12.06 -7.91 2.41
C GLU A 172 10.86 -8.29 3.28
N GLY A 173 11.14 -8.44 4.58
CA GLY A 173 10.16 -8.79 5.59
C GLY A 173 9.14 -7.66 5.81
N SER A 174 7.86 -8.00 5.80
CA SER A 174 6.76 -7.06 6.08
C SER A 174 6.63 -6.70 7.56
N GLY A 175 7.29 -7.47 8.45
CA GLY A 175 7.08 -7.43 9.90
C GLY A 175 5.87 -8.27 10.36
N TYR A 176 4.97 -8.66 9.46
CA TYR A 176 3.81 -9.50 9.79
C TYR A 176 4.16 -10.98 9.68
N ASN A 177 4.22 -11.67 10.83
CA ASN A 177 4.43 -13.12 10.94
C ASN A 177 5.70 -13.63 10.23
N GLY A 178 6.73 -12.78 10.09
CA GLY A 178 7.99 -13.13 9.40
C GLY A 178 7.85 -13.34 7.89
N MET A 179 6.71 -12.96 7.29
CA MET A 179 6.49 -13.04 5.84
C MET A 179 7.07 -11.82 5.12
N THR A 180 7.48 -12.00 3.86
CA THR A 180 7.79 -10.86 2.99
C THR A 180 6.52 -10.09 2.63
N TYR A 181 6.64 -8.86 2.12
CA TYR A 181 5.48 -8.07 1.68
C TYR A 181 4.62 -8.83 0.67
N LEU A 182 5.26 -9.43 -0.34
CA LEU A 182 4.58 -10.23 -1.36
C LEU A 182 3.90 -11.45 -0.74
N GLN A 183 4.59 -12.19 0.13
CA GLN A 183 4.01 -13.34 0.81
C GLN A 183 2.80 -12.95 1.67
N TYR A 184 2.86 -11.82 2.35
CA TYR A 184 1.73 -11.34 3.15
C TYR A 184 0.51 -11.04 2.27
N LEU A 185 0.72 -10.32 1.17
CA LEU A 185 -0.33 -10.00 0.19
C LEU A 185 -0.91 -11.25 -0.49
N THR A 186 -0.15 -12.34 -0.58
CA THR A 186 -0.59 -13.64 -1.12
C THR A 186 -0.99 -14.65 -0.05
N LYS A 187 -1.26 -14.19 1.19
CA LYS A 187 -1.69 -15.05 2.32
C LYS A 187 -0.74 -16.22 2.61
N GLY A 188 0.56 -15.98 2.50
CA GLY A 188 1.61 -16.96 2.71
C GLY A 188 1.75 -18.00 1.60
N GLN A 189 1.01 -17.87 0.49
CA GLN A 189 1.20 -18.73 -0.66
C GLN A 189 2.61 -18.55 -1.22
N ARG A 190 3.38 -19.63 -1.23
CA ARG A 190 4.65 -19.70 -1.94
C ARG A 190 4.35 -19.68 -3.42
N LEU A 191 4.61 -18.54 -4.04
CA LEU A 191 4.53 -18.40 -5.48
C LEU A 191 5.66 -19.22 -6.12
N ASP A 192 5.40 -19.77 -7.31
CA ASP A 192 6.47 -20.33 -8.11
C ASP A 192 7.50 -19.22 -8.44
N LYS A 193 8.78 -19.57 -8.53
CA LYS A 193 9.86 -18.60 -8.80
C LYS A 193 9.62 -17.81 -10.09
N GLY A 194 9.00 -18.42 -11.11
CA GLY A 194 8.62 -17.73 -12.34
C GLY A 194 7.54 -16.68 -12.12
N VAL A 195 6.58 -16.95 -11.23
CA VAL A 195 5.53 -15.99 -10.85
C VAL A 195 6.13 -14.85 -10.03
N GLU A 196 6.99 -15.14 -9.05
CA GLU A 196 7.70 -14.10 -8.26
C GLU A 196 8.56 -13.20 -9.15
N GLN A 197 9.30 -13.77 -10.10
CA GLN A 197 10.12 -13.00 -11.03
C GLN A 197 9.27 -12.14 -11.99
N THR A 198 8.13 -12.66 -12.43
CA THR A 198 7.19 -11.93 -13.29
C THR A 198 6.55 -10.78 -12.53
N PHE A 199 6.16 -11.02 -11.29
CA PHE A 199 5.67 -10.00 -10.37
C PHE A 199 6.72 -8.89 -10.17
N ALA A 200 7.93 -9.28 -9.75
CA ALA A 200 9.02 -8.34 -9.51
C ALA A 200 9.31 -7.50 -10.76
N ARG A 201 9.39 -8.13 -11.94
CA ARG A 201 9.61 -7.42 -13.20
C ARG A 201 8.48 -6.42 -13.51
N SER A 202 7.22 -6.78 -13.28
CA SER A 202 6.07 -5.91 -13.55
C SER A 202 6.08 -4.67 -12.66
N VAL A 203 6.32 -4.89 -11.36
CA VAL A 203 6.39 -3.79 -10.39
C VAL A 203 7.61 -2.91 -10.65
N ASN A 204 8.75 -3.51 -11.01
CA ASN A 204 9.96 -2.77 -11.36
C ASN A 204 9.78 -1.94 -12.65
N GLN A 205 9.06 -2.48 -13.64
CA GLN A 205 8.68 -1.73 -14.85
C GLN A 205 7.77 -0.56 -14.51
N LEU A 206 6.82 -0.72 -13.60
CA LEU A 206 6.07 0.42 -13.08
C LEU A 206 7.02 1.40 -12.41
N GLY A 207 7.96 0.96 -11.57
CA GLY A 207 8.93 1.84 -10.93
C GLY A 207 9.73 2.71 -11.92
N ASN A 208 9.94 2.22 -13.15
CA ASN A 208 10.53 3.00 -14.24
C ASN A 208 9.54 3.98 -14.89
N LEU A 209 8.25 3.64 -14.92
CA LEU A 209 7.16 4.52 -15.38
C LEU A 209 6.77 5.57 -14.34
N ILE A 210 6.98 5.26 -13.04
CA ILE A 210 7.03 6.20 -11.92
C ILE A 210 8.32 7.00 -12.05
N ASN A 211 8.42 7.74 -13.16
CA ASN A 211 9.43 8.75 -13.29
C ASN A 211 8.84 10.03 -12.68
N PRO A 212 9.36 10.51 -11.53
CA PRO A 212 8.84 11.70 -10.85
C PRO A 212 8.83 12.96 -11.74
N ALA A 213 9.55 12.94 -12.87
CA ALA A 213 9.53 14.00 -13.87
C ALA A 213 8.22 14.14 -14.68
N LYS A 214 7.29 13.16 -14.66
CA LYS A 214 6.11 13.15 -15.56
C LYS A 214 4.74 12.91 -14.91
N GLY A 215 4.67 12.68 -13.61
CA GLY A 215 3.42 12.46 -12.89
C GLY A 215 3.74 12.04 -11.47
N LYS A 216 3.35 12.89 -10.51
CA LYS A 216 3.94 12.92 -9.17
C LYS A 216 3.12 12.19 -8.13
N GLU A 217 1.99 11.61 -8.48
CA GLU A 217 1.01 11.16 -7.51
C GLU A 217 0.53 9.75 -7.87
N PHE A 218 0.59 8.84 -6.91
CA PHE A 218 0.11 7.47 -6.97
C PHE A 218 -0.84 7.23 -5.81
N ARG A 219 -1.69 6.22 -5.94
CA ARG A 219 -2.56 5.78 -4.86
C ARG A 219 -2.45 4.28 -4.67
N VAL A 220 -2.53 3.88 -3.41
CA VAL A 220 -2.75 2.51 -3.02
C VAL A 220 -4.25 2.33 -2.85
N VAL A 221 -4.84 1.45 -3.65
CA VAL A 221 -6.29 1.20 -3.64
C VAL A 221 -6.57 -0.26 -3.33
N PHE A 222 -7.60 -0.50 -2.51
CA PHE A 222 -8.21 -1.80 -2.35
C PHE A 222 -9.34 -1.96 -3.37
N LEU A 223 -9.37 -3.10 -4.05
CA LEU A 223 -10.37 -3.45 -5.05
C LEU A 223 -11.10 -4.72 -4.61
N TYR A 224 -12.43 -4.70 -4.72
CA TYR A 224 -13.29 -5.88 -4.54
C TYR A 224 -14.24 -5.98 -5.73
N ALA A 225 -14.35 -7.15 -6.34
CA ALA A 225 -15.26 -7.40 -7.44
C ALA A 225 -15.96 -8.76 -7.32
N LYS A 226 -17.25 -8.81 -7.65
CA LYS A 226 -18.06 -10.04 -7.70
C LYS A 226 -18.02 -10.70 -9.09
N ASP A 227 -18.17 -12.02 -9.11
CA ASP A 227 -17.86 -12.95 -10.23
C ASP A 227 -18.31 -12.55 -11.63
N SER A 228 -19.52 -12.00 -11.79
CA SER A 228 -20.14 -11.83 -13.11
C SER A 228 -19.38 -10.83 -13.98
N MET A 229 -18.97 -9.70 -13.41
CA MET A 229 -18.16 -8.73 -14.15
C MET A 229 -16.79 -9.34 -14.41
N LEU A 230 -16.17 -9.93 -13.40
CA LEU A 230 -14.80 -10.42 -13.53
C LEU A 230 -14.66 -11.54 -14.57
N LYS A 231 -15.65 -12.43 -14.70
CA LYS A 231 -15.69 -13.45 -15.76
C LYS A 231 -15.80 -12.83 -17.15
N ASP A 232 -16.73 -11.89 -17.35
CA ASP A 232 -16.84 -11.19 -18.63
C ASP A 232 -15.55 -10.41 -18.95
N LEU A 233 -14.89 -9.88 -17.93
CA LEU A 233 -13.63 -9.17 -18.04
C LEU A 233 -12.42 -10.06 -18.34
N LEU A 234 -12.30 -11.20 -17.66
CA LEU A 234 -11.21 -12.14 -17.89
C LEU A 234 -11.38 -12.91 -19.20
N ILE A 235 -12.63 -13.20 -19.60
CA ILE A 235 -12.98 -14.00 -20.79
C ILE A 235 -12.99 -13.13 -22.06
N GLU A 236 -13.61 -11.94 -22.06
CA GLU A 236 -13.60 -11.07 -23.25
C GLU A 236 -12.29 -10.28 -23.38
N GLY A 237 -11.58 -10.02 -22.27
CA GLY A 237 -10.36 -9.21 -22.23
C GLY A 237 -9.04 -9.98 -22.20
N GLY A 238 -9.06 -11.32 -22.21
CA GLY A 238 -7.85 -12.14 -22.25
C GLY A 238 -6.83 -11.80 -21.16
N GLY A 239 -7.23 -11.89 -19.89
CA GLY A 239 -6.36 -11.76 -18.72
C GLY A 239 -5.75 -10.36 -18.53
N ALA A 240 -6.18 -9.68 -17.46
CA ALA A 240 -5.70 -8.42 -16.84
C ALA A 240 -5.35 -7.16 -17.67
N ALA A 241 -5.39 -7.20 -19.01
CA ALA A 241 -5.71 -5.98 -19.75
C ALA A 241 -7.11 -5.47 -19.36
N ALA A 242 -7.98 -6.40 -18.95
CA ALA A 242 -9.33 -6.16 -18.51
C ALA A 242 -9.42 -5.32 -17.24
N THR A 243 -8.68 -5.61 -16.15
CA THR A 243 -8.84 -4.87 -14.89
C THR A 243 -8.46 -3.39 -14.98
N CYS A 244 -7.56 -3.04 -15.88
CA CYS A 244 -7.33 -1.64 -16.25
C CYS A 244 -8.36 -1.16 -17.29
N ALA A 245 -8.76 -1.99 -18.25
CA ALA A 245 -9.83 -1.66 -19.20
C ALA A 245 -11.24 -1.50 -18.58
N ILE A 246 -11.52 -2.02 -17.38
CA ILE A 246 -12.77 -1.75 -16.62
C ILE A 246 -12.84 -0.28 -16.27
N VAL A 247 -11.70 0.21 -15.78
CA VAL A 247 -11.55 1.56 -15.33
C VAL A 247 -11.40 2.51 -16.52
N PHE A 248 -10.74 2.07 -17.60
CA PHE A 248 -10.24 2.91 -18.69
C PHE A 248 -10.83 2.66 -20.09
N GLY A 249 -11.78 1.74 -20.25
CA GLY A 249 -12.45 1.47 -21.53
C GLY A 249 -11.69 0.54 -22.49
N ALA A 250 -12.45 -0.10 -23.38
CA ALA A 250 -12.10 -1.27 -24.22
C ALA A 250 -10.93 -1.12 -25.24
N ALA A 251 -10.19 -0.01 -25.25
CA ALA A 251 -9.16 0.24 -26.26
C ALA A 251 -7.82 -0.52 -26.03
N GLY A 252 -7.57 -1.06 -24.83
CA GLY A 252 -6.27 -1.65 -24.44
C GLY A 252 -6.13 -3.19 -24.56
N ALA A 253 -7.19 -3.93 -24.90
CA ALA A 253 -7.27 -5.38 -24.65
C ALA A 253 -6.49 -6.33 -25.59
N LYS A 254 -5.77 -5.85 -26.62
CA LYS A 254 -5.33 -6.73 -27.72
C LYS A 254 -3.96 -7.44 -27.55
N ILE A 255 -3.20 -7.20 -26.49
CA ILE A 255 -1.78 -7.61 -26.44
C ILE A 255 -1.48 -8.78 -25.46
N GLY A 256 -2.41 -9.15 -24.56
CA GLY A 256 -2.15 -10.13 -23.47
C GLY A 256 -2.33 -11.63 -23.78
N ALA A 257 -2.91 -12.01 -24.93
CA ALA A 257 -3.49 -13.35 -25.11
C ALA A 257 -2.52 -14.53 -25.35
N VAL A 258 -1.20 -14.37 -25.24
CA VAL A 258 -0.23 -15.39 -25.73
C VAL A 258 0.33 -16.32 -24.63
N ALA A 259 0.14 -16.03 -23.34
CA ALA A 259 0.73 -16.83 -22.25
C ALA A 259 -0.26 -17.70 -21.44
N ALA A 260 -1.57 -17.57 -21.68
CA ALA A 260 -2.61 -18.11 -20.80
C ALA A 260 -2.76 -19.65 -20.71
N PRO A 261 -2.41 -20.51 -21.69
CA PRO A 261 -2.87 -21.90 -21.62
C PRO A 261 -2.03 -22.85 -20.72
N PHE A 262 -0.92 -22.41 -20.10
CA PHE A 262 0.01 -23.33 -19.42
C PHE A 262 0.22 -23.09 -17.92
N THR A 263 -0.40 -22.07 -17.34
CA THR A 263 -0.20 -21.74 -15.92
C THR A 263 -1.57 -21.53 -15.29
N GLY A 264 -1.88 -22.18 -14.17
CA GLY A 264 -3.22 -22.17 -13.55
C GLY A 264 -3.78 -20.75 -13.24
N PRO A 265 -5.02 -20.64 -12.72
CA PRO A 265 -5.77 -19.38 -12.58
C PRO A 265 -5.01 -18.23 -11.90
N LEU A 266 -4.08 -18.55 -11.00
CA LEU A 266 -3.26 -17.58 -10.26
C LEU A 266 -2.09 -17.03 -11.09
N ALA A 267 -1.51 -17.87 -11.96
CA ALA A 267 -0.36 -17.51 -12.77
C ALA A 267 -0.75 -16.81 -14.09
N SER A 268 -1.97 -17.05 -14.59
CA SER A 268 -2.56 -16.25 -15.67
C SER A 268 -2.83 -14.81 -15.24
N LEU A 269 -3.15 -14.55 -13.96
CA LEU A 269 -3.35 -13.19 -13.43
C LEU A 269 -2.03 -12.43 -13.24
N ALA A 270 -0.99 -13.09 -12.75
CA ALA A 270 0.34 -12.48 -12.61
C ALA A 270 1.01 -12.16 -13.97
N SER A 271 0.81 -13.00 -14.98
CA SER A 271 1.32 -12.76 -16.34
C SER A 271 0.51 -11.71 -17.11
N ALA A 272 -0.76 -11.57 -16.75
CA ALA A 272 -1.66 -10.62 -17.38
C ALA A 272 -1.45 -9.16 -16.95
N GLY A 273 -1.03 -8.90 -15.69
CA GLY A 273 -0.68 -7.56 -15.22
C GLY A 273 0.47 -6.93 -16.04
N VAL A 274 1.33 -7.76 -16.63
CA VAL A 274 2.41 -7.35 -17.53
C VAL A 274 1.88 -6.80 -18.87
N GLY A 275 0.74 -7.30 -19.35
CA GLY A 275 0.19 -6.94 -20.67
C GLY A 275 -0.41 -5.54 -20.74
N ALA A 276 -0.99 -5.05 -19.64
CA ALA A 276 -1.62 -3.72 -19.57
C ALA A 276 -0.60 -2.57 -19.67
N LEU A 277 0.63 -2.78 -19.21
CA LEU A 277 1.72 -1.78 -19.23
C LEU A 277 2.15 -1.40 -20.65
N LEU A 278 1.96 -2.28 -21.64
CA LEU A 278 2.37 -2.04 -23.04
C LEU A 278 1.31 -1.28 -23.85
N GLY A 279 0.09 -1.14 -23.34
CA GLY A 279 -1.05 -0.49 -24.02
C GLY A 279 -1.15 1.02 -23.85
N GLY A 280 -0.28 1.65 -23.07
CA GLY A 280 -0.18 3.12 -22.94
C GLY A 280 -0.88 3.75 -21.73
N GLY A 281 -1.66 3.00 -20.94
CA GLY A 281 -2.23 3.44 -19.66
C GLY A 281 -1.57 2.69 -18.51
N GLY A 282 -0.53 3.26 -17.89
CA GLY A 282 0.34 2.60 -16.91
C GLY A 282 -0.31 2.31 -15.56
N CYS A 283 -1.25 1.37 -15.51
CA CYS A 283 -1.79 0.84 -14.27
C CYS A 283 -1.04 -0.43 -13.85
N LEU A 284 -0.72 -0.58 -12.56
CA LEU A 284 -0.20 -1.81 -12.00
C LEU A 284 -1.12 -2.31 -10.88
N VAL A 285 -1.49 -3.59 -10.97
CA VAL A 285 -2.13 -4.29 -9.88
C VAL A 285 -1.03 -5.03 -9.11
N VAL A 286 -0.79 -4.61 -7.85
CA VAL A 286 0.34 -5.06 -7.02
C VAL A 286 0.02 -6.32 -6.21
N ALA A 287 -1.24 -6.68 -6.09
CA ALA A 287 -1.65 -7.99 -5.64
C ALA A 287 -3.09 -8.19 -6.10
N VAL A 288 -3.31 -9.12 -7.02
CA VAL A 288 -4.56 -9.88 -6.99
C VAL A 288 -4.25 -11.10 -6.13
N ILE A 289 -5.23 -11.61 -5.38
CA ILE A 289 -5.49 -13.05 -5.19
C ILE A 289 -6.17 -13.22 -3.82
N ASP A 290 -7.49 -13.25 -3.87
CA ASP A 290 -8.18 -14.44 -3.40
C ASP A 290 -9.32 -14.71 -4.37
N VAL A 291 -9.44 -15.93 -4.89
CA VAL A 291 -10.68 -16.43 -5.50
C VAL A 291 -11.27 -17.32 -4.42
N VAL A 292 -12.11 -16.75 -3.57
CA VAL A 292 -12.67 -17.52 -2.46
C VAL A 292 -13.63 -18.56 -3.02
N SER A 293 -13.23 -19.84 -2.84
CA SER A 293 -13.97 -21.11 -2.81
C SER A 293 -15.09 -21.39 -3.84
N GLU A 294 -15.06 -22.58 -4.47
CA GLU A 294 -16.08 -23.11 -5.39
C GLU A 294 -17.49 -23.30 -4.77
N GLU A 295 -17.64 -23.21 -3.44
CA GLU A 295 -18.92 -23.37 -2.74
C GLU A 295 -19.69 -22.05 -2.53
N GLU A 296 -19.03 -20.90 -2.62
CA GLU A 296 -19.64 -19.56 -2.55
C GLU A 296 -19.42 -18.81 -3.87
N GLU A 297 -20.19 -17.76 -4.15
CA GLU A 297 -20.01 -16.97 -5.38
C GLU A 297 -18.56 -16.46 -5.50
N PRO A 298 -17.85 -16.72 -6.62
CA PRO A 298 -16.45 -16.33 -6.73
C PRO A 298 -16.31 -14.81 -6.60
N ARG A 299 -15.33 -14.39 -5.81
CA ARG A 299 -15.02 -12.98 -5.60
C ARG A 299 -13.54 -12.75 -5.74
N VAL A 300 -13.17 -11.54 -6.15
CA VAL A 300 -11.77 -11.13 -6.23
C VAL A 300 -11.53 -9.91 -5.38
N MET A 301 -10.51 -10.03 -4.54
CA MET A 301 -9.96 -8.95 -3.74
C MET A 301 -8.52 -8.70 -4.17
N ALA A 302 -8.16 -7.42 -4.25
CA ALA A 302 -6.86 -6.99 -4.72
C ALA A 302 -6.41 -5.68 -4.06
N VAL A 303 -5.10 -5.48 -3.98
CA VAL A 303 -4.49 -4.17 -3.71
C VAL A 303 -3.71 -3.74 -4.93
N ALA A 304 -3.92 -2.51 -5.39
CA ALA A 304 -3.26 -1.96 -6.55
C ALA A 304 -2.54 -0.66 -6.21
N ILE A 305 -1.42 -0.41 -6.91
CA ILE A 305 -0.72 0.88 -6.87
C ILE A 305 -0.93 1.52 -8.23
N VAL A 306 -1.72 2.58 -8.25
CA VAL A 306 -2.24 3.21 -9.46
C VAL A 306 -1.77 4.67 -9.54
N PRO A 307 -1.42 5.20 -10.72
CA PRO A 307 -1.30 6.65 -10.90
C PRO A 307 -2.55 7.36 -10.40
N ALA A 308 -2.42 8.51 -9.72
CA ALA A 308 -3.56 9.28 -9.24
C ALA A 308 -4.38 9.91 -10.38
N TYR A 309 -3.73 10.14 -11.53
CA TYR A 309 -4.36 10.71 -12.71
C TYR A 309 -3.98 9.94 -13.96
N TYR A 310 -4.91 9.94 -14.91
CA TYR A 310 -4.77 9.29 -16.19
C TYR A 310 -5.15 10.26 -17.29
N ASP A 311 -4.27 10.39 -18.29
CA ASP A 311 -4.59 11.11 -19.51
C ASP A 311 -5.23 10.13 -20.50
N ILE A 312 -6.56 10.16 -20.60
CA ILE A 312 -7.33 9.32 -21.52
C ILE A 312 -7.69 10.14 -22.75
N LYS A 313 -7.26 9.67 -23.92
CA LYS A 313 -7.67 10.26 -25.19
C LYS A 313 -9.11 9.85 -25.51
N ALA A 314 -10.06 10.78 -25.39
CA ALA A 314 -11.45 10.56 -25.75
C ALA A 314 -11.62 10.32 -27.26
N GLU A 315 -12.75 9.75 -27.69
CA GLU A 315 -13.06 9.50 -29.13
C GLU A 315 -12.97 10.75 -30.01
N LYS A 316 -13.13 11.94 -29.42
CA LYS A 316 -12.98 13.23 -30.10
C LYS A 316 -11.54 13.72 -30.23
N GLY A 317 -10.56 12.95 -29.75
CA GLY A 317 -9.14 13.28 -29.78
C GLY A 317 -8.67 14.24 -28.69
N GLU A 318 -9.56 14.68 -27.80
CA GLU A 318 -9.23 15.48 -26.62
C GLU A 318 -8.74 14.59 -25.49
N ASN A 319 -7.71 15.05 -24.79
CA ASN A 319 -7.16 14.41 -23.61
C ASN A 319 -8.01 14.78 -22.39
N VAL A 320 -8.62 13.79 -21.75
CA VAL A 320 -9.40 13.96 -20.52
C VAL A 320 -8.58 13.40 -19.38
N LEU A 321 -8.27 14.25 -18.41
CA LEU A 321 -7.66 13.84 -17.16
C LEU A 321 -8.74 13.19 -16.29
N VAL A 322 -8.57 11.90 -15.97
CA VAL A 322 -9.47 11.17 -15.07
C VAL A 322 -8.73 10.83 -13.78
N THR A 323 -9.34 11.10 -12.64
CA THR A 323 -8.75 10.80 -11.32
C THR A 323 -9.10 9.39 -10.85
N VAL A 324 -8.27 8.83 -9.97
CA VAL A 324 -8.57 7.55 -9.29
C VAL A 324 -9.88 7.62 -8.50
N ASP A 325 -10.27 8.79 -7.98
CA ASP A 325 -11.56 8.95 -7.31
C ASP A 325 -12.71 8.78 -8.29
N GLU A 326 -12.66 9.44 -9.45
CA GLU A 326 -13.69 9.30 -10.49
C GLU A 326 -13.81 7.87 -11.03
N ILE A 327 -12.67 7.17 -11.04
CA ILE A 327 -12.56 5.76 -11.39
C ILE A 327 -13.22 4.89 -10.33
N CYS A 328 -12.88 5.14 -9.06
CA CYS A 328 -13.45 4.39 -7.95
C CYS A 328 -14.96 4.61 -7.90
N ASP A 329 -15.43 5.84 -8.11
CA ASP A 329 -16.84 6.22 -8.17
C ASP A 329 -17.60 5.48 -9.27
N ARG A 330 -16.98 5.26 -10.44
CA ARG A 330 -17.56 4.44 -11.53
C ARG A 330 -17.56 2.95 -11.24
N PHE A 331 -16.79 2.53 -10.25
CA PHE A 331 -16.69 1.15 -9.83
C PHE A 331 -17.75 0.81 -8.77
N TYR A 332 -18.42 1.80 -8.16
CA TYR A 332 -19.62 1.63 -7.31
C TYR A 332 -20.89 1.42 -8.14
#